data_AF-A0A098THF9-F1
#
_entry.id   AF-A0A098THF9-F1
#
_cell.length_a   1.000
_cell.length_b   1.000
_cell.length_c   1.000
_cell.angle_alpha   90.00
_cell.angle_beta   90.00
_cell.angle_gamma   90.00
#
_symmetry.space_group_name_H-M   'P 1'
#
loop_
_entity.id
_entity.type
_entity.pdbx_description
1 polymer ?
#
loop_
_entity_poly.entity_id
_entity_poly.type
_entity_poly.pdbx_seq_one_letter_code
_entity_poly.pdbx_strand_id
1 'polypeptide(L)'
;NDRFIFDTGVPFDSSTIGIDTITDFASGQDYLVLDRTTFTQLGTTVSFAAVGTEADAATSAALITYITATGSLYYNQNGSNTGFGLGGQFADLSDGLGLTTTDFSINP
;
A
#
# COMPACT_ATOMS: atom_id res chain seq x y z
N ASN A 1 13.78 10.34 8.36
CA ASN A 1 12.31 10.42 8.27
C ASN A 1 11.97 11.01 6.94
N ASP A 2 12.09 10.16 5.93
CA ASP A 2 11.74 10.46 4.56
C ASP A 2 10.25 10.22 4.35
N ARG A 3 9.72 10.82 3.28
CA ARG A 3 8.30 10.72 2.93
C ARG A 3 8.21 10.33 1.46
N PHE A 4 7.70 9.13 1.21
CA PHE A 4 7.47 8.59 -0.12
C PHE A 4 6.00 8.83 -0.48
N ILE A 5 5.75 9.71 -1.46
CA ILE A 5 4.41 10.25 -1.74
C ILE A 5 3.82 9.59 -2.97
N PHE A 6 2.67 8.94 -2.80
CA PHE A 6 1.86 8.34 -3.86
C PHE A 6 0.63 9.21 -4.10
N ASP A 7 0.77 10.16 -5.03
CA ASP A 7 -0.25 11.12 -5.42
C ASP A 7 -0.20 11.34 -6.94
N THR A 8 -1.04 10.62 -7.66
CA THR A 8 -1.19 10.76 -9.11
C THR A 8 -2.20 11.84 -9.51
N GLY A 9 -2.93 12.42 -8.54
CA GLY A 9 -4.02 13.35 -8.80
C GLY A 9 -5.24 12.76 -9.52
N VAL A 10 -5.28 11.45 -9.73
CA VAL A 10 -6.40 10.70 -10.36
C VAL A 10 -6.60 9.37 -9.65
N PRO A 11 -7.80 8.75 -9.73
CA PRO A 11 -8.04 7.44 -9.13
C PRO A 11 -7.01 6.39 -9.58
N PHE A 12 -6.63 5.52 -8.64
CA PHE A 12 -5.70 4.42 -8.88
C PHE A 12 -6.12 3.60 -10.10
N ASP A 13 -5.17 3.35 -10.99
CA ASP A 13 -5.29 2.48 -12.13
C ASP A 13 -4.00 1.66 -12.23
N SER A 14 -4.12 0.34 -12.05
CA SER A 14 -2.98 -0.58 -12.07
C SER A 14 -2.21 -0.59 -13.38
N SER A 15 -2.79 -0.08 -14.47
CA SER A 15 -2.11 0.05 -15.76
C SER A 15 -1.22 1.30 -15.88
N THR A 16 -1.39 2.29 -15.00
CA THR A 16 -0.69 3.58 -15.10
C THR A 16 0.04 4.03 -13.83
N ILE A 17 -0.31 3.50 -12.65
CA ILE A 17 0.28 3.88 -11.35
C ILE A 17 1.79 3.62 -11.27
N GLY A 18 2.29 2.60 -11.98
CA GLY A 18 3.67 2.14 -11.85
C GLY A 18 3.94 1.41 -10.53
N ILE A 19 5.15 0.84 -10.40
CA ILE A 19 5.59 0.18 -9.17
C ILE A 19 6.93 0.81 -8.77
N ASP A 20 6.93 1.56 -7.68
CA ASP A 20 8.14 2.20 -7.17
C ASP A 20 9.00 1.22 -6.38
N THR A 21 10.32 1.29 -6.50
CA THR A 21 11.24 0.51 -5.65
C THR A 21 11.88 1.42 -4.60
N ILE A 22 11.66 1.13 -3.32
CA ILE A 22 12.18 1.88 -2.18
C ILE A 22 13.09 0.96 -1.36
N THR A 23 14.41 1.15 -1.49
CA THR A 23 15.41 0.20 -0.99
C THR A 23 15.81 0.39 0.48
N ASP A 24 15.55 1.56 1.06
CA ASP A 24 16.07 1.95 2.39
C ASP A 24 14.97 2.41 3.36
N PHE A 25 13.70 2.05 3.10
CA PHE A 25 12.59 2.39 3.99
C PHE A 25 12.82 1.89 5.42
N ALA A 26 12.84 2.80 6.40
CA ALA A 26 12.97 2.48 7.81
C ALA A 26 11.63 2.63 8.55
N SER A 27 10.96 1.49 8.81
CA SER A 27 9.75 1.45 9.64
C SER A 27 9.96 2.09 11.01
N GLY A 28 8.97 2.86 11.47
CA GLY A 28 9.01 3.68 12.68
C GLY A 28 9.71 5.03 12.50
N GLN A 29 10.29 5.31 11.32
CA GLN A 29 10.97 6.57 11.02
C GLN A 29 10.48 7.23 9.74
N ASP A 30 10.34 6.46 8.65
CA ASP A 30 9.90 6.96 7.35
C ASP A 30 8.40 6.74 7.14
N TYR A 31 7.85 7.43 6.15
CA TYR A 31 6.41 7.42 5.89
C TYR A 31 6.09 7.14 4.43
N LEU A 32 5.10 6.28 4.23
CA LEU A 32 4.36 6.13 2.98
C LEU A 32 3.17 7.08 3.04
N VAL A 33 3.15 8.10 2.17
CA VAL A 33 2.08 9.09 2.10
C VAL A 33 1.13 8.70 0.98
N LEU A 34 -0.12 8.40 1.33
CA LEU A 34 -1.15 7.95 0.40
C LEU A 34 -2.18 9.06 0.17
N ASP A 35 -2.39 9.43 -1.09
CA ASP A 35 -3.37 10.47 -1.46
C ASP A 35 -4.80 9.91 -1.62
N ARG A 36 -5.81 10.63 -1.11
CA ARG A 36 -7.22 10.21 -1.22
C ARG A 36 -7.76 10.26 -2.64
N THR A 37 -7.23 11.11 -3.49
CA THR A 37 -7.60 11.18 -4.92
C THR A 37 -7.14 9.92 -5.64
N THR A 38 -5.94 9.43 -5.33
CA THR A 38 -5.41 8.17 -5.88
C THR A 38 -6.04 6.96 -5.22
N PHE A 39 -5.94 6.82 -3.90
CA PHE A 39 -6.45 5.67 -3.16
C PHE A 39 -7.87 5.95 -2.65
N THR A 40 -8.84 5.93 -3.57
CA THR A 40 -10.22 6.43 -3.36
C THR A 40 -11.04 5.77 -2.25
N GLN A 41 -10.61 4.63 -1.72
CA GLN A 41 -11.25 3.95 -0.59
C GLN A 41 -10.61 4.27 0.76
N LEU A 42 -9.62 5.16 0.81
CA LEU A 42 -9.00 5.60 2.07
C LEU A 42 -10.03 6.21 3.01
N GLY A 43 -10.08 5.67 4.23
CA GLY A 43 -10.86 6.23 5.33
C GLY A 43 -10.16 7.41 6.01
N THR A 44 -10.50 7.64 7.27
CA THR A 44 -9.79 8.59 8.15
C THR A 44 -8.45 8.05 8.65
N THR A 45 -8.28 6.73 8.61
CA THR A 45 -7.05 6.01 8.96
C THR A 45 -6.76 4.98 7.89
N VAL A 46 -5.49 4.57 7.77
CA VAL A 46 -5.10 3.51 6.83
C VAL A 46 -5.43 2.15 7.46
N SER A 47 -6.24 1.37 6.75
CA SER A 47 -6.48 -0.04 7.07
C SER A 47 -5.34 -0.87 6.49
N PHE A 48 -4.55 -1.51 7.34
CA PHE A 48 -3.31 -2.17 6.97
C PHE A 48 -3.24 -3.62 7.47
N ALA A 49 -2.66 -4.51 6.67
CA ALA A 49 -2.26 -5.86 7.10
C ALA A 49 -0.93 -6.30 6.47
N ALA A 50 -0.09 -6.95 7.26
CA ALA A 50 1.03 -7.74 6.77
C ALA A 50 0.53 -9.16 6.45
N VAL A 51 0.86 -9.68 5.28
CA VAL A 51 0.38 -10.97 4.78
C VAL A 51 1.53 -11.80 4.19
N GLY A 52 1.30 -13.10 3.98
CA GLY A 52 2.32 -14.03 3.50
C GLY A 52 2.40 -14.15 1.98
N THR A 53 1.30 -13.94 1.27
CA THR A 53 1.21 -14.17 -0.18
C THR A 53 0.37 -13.11 -0.89
N GLU A 54 0.48 -13.05 -2.22
CA GLU A 54 -0.38 -12.21 -3.06
C GLU A 54 -1.85 -12.64 -3.00
N ALA A 55 -2.13 -13.94 -2.88
CA ALA A 55 -3.50 -14.43 -2.74
C ALA A 55 -4.14 -13.94 -1.44
N ASP A 56 -3.38 -13.92 -0.34
CA ASP A 56 -3.83 -13.35 0.93
C ASP A 56 -4.02 -11.83 0.83
N ALA A 57 -3.11 -11.13 0.13
CA ALA A 57 -3.23 -9.70 -0.14
C ALA A 57 -4.53 -9.38 -0.90
N ALA A 58 -4.79 -10.13 -1.98
CA ALA A 58 -5.94 -9.99 -2.88
C ALA A 58 -7.28 -10.47 -2.30
N THR A 59 -7.30 -10.95 -1.06
CA THR A 59 -8.53 -11.36 -0.35
C THR A 59 -8.62 -10.78 1.06
N SER A 60 -7.68 -9.92 1.43
CA SER A 60 -7.62 -9.26 2.73
C SER A 60 -8.77 -8.26 2.91
N ALA A 61 -9.28 -8.09 4.14
CA ALA A 61 -10.15 -6.97 4.44
C ALA A 61 -9.39 -5.63 4.54
N ALA A 62 -8.06 -5.67 4.68
CA ALA A 62 -7.24 -4.48 4.76
C ALA A 62 -7.09 -3.80 3.40
N LEU A 63 -7.03 -2.46 3.42
CA LEU A 63 -6.95 -1.67 2.20
C LEU A 63 -5.53 -1.62 1.64
N ILE A 64 -4.53 -1.60 2.52
CA ILE A 64 -3.13 -1.68 2.16
C ILE A 64 -2.58 -2.98 2.72
N THR A 65 -1.94 -3.77 1.87
CA THR A 65 -1.32 -5.03 2.27
C THR A 65 0.14 -5.06 1.89
N TYR A 66 0.97 -5.54 2.80
CA TYR A 66 2.41 -5.74 2.60
C TYR A 66 2.72 -7.23 2.66
N ILE A 67 3.32 -7.77 1.60
CA ILE A 67 3.78 -9.15 1.58
C ILE A 67 5.16 -9.20 2.22
N THR A 68 5.24 -9.69 3.47
CA THR A 68 6.48 -9.66 4.25
C THR A 68 7.61 -10.46 3.60
N ALA A 69 7.27 -11.46 2.79
CA ALA A 69 8.22 -12.33 2.14
C ALA A 69 8.87 -11.72 0.87
N THR A 70 8.24 -10.71 0.25
CA THR A 70 8.73 -10.13 -1.01
C THR A 70 8.99 -8.63 -0.92
N GLY A 71 8.42 -7.94 0.07
CA GLY A 71 8.49 -6.50 0.18
C GLY A 71 7.36 -5.76 -0.56
N SER A 72 6.49 -6.47 -1.27
CA SER A 72 5.52 -5.87 -2.18
C SER A 72 4.33 -5.25 -1.44
N LEU A 73 3.99 -4.01 -1.81
CA LEU A 73 2.86 -3.24 -1.29
C LEU A 73 1.74 -3.17 -2.32
N TYR A 74 0.53 -3.50 -1.86
CA TYR A 74 -0.68 -3.52 -2.66
C TYR A 74 -1.75 -2.62 -2.07
N TYR A 75 -2.51 -2.01 -2.96
CA TYR A 75 -3.81 -1.41 -2.68
C TYR A 75 -4.92 -2.41 -3.02
N ASN A 76 -5.60 -2.92 -1.99
CA ASN A 76 -6.71 -3.85 -2.13
C ASN A 76 -8.08 -3.12 -2.11
N GLN A 77 -8.38 -2.49 -3.24
CA GLN A 77 -9.48 -1.54 -3.39
C GLN A 77 -10.87 -2.14 -3.12
N ASN A 78 -11.07 -3.42 -3.38
CA ASN A 78 -12.34 -4.15 -3.24
C ASN A 78 -12.41 -5.03 -1.98
N GLY A 79 -11.42 -4.92 -1.07
CA GLY A 79 -11.42 -5.61 0.23
C GLY A 79 -11.43 -7.13 0.10
N SER A 80 -12.28 -7.81 0.88
CA SER A 80 -12.33 -9.29 0.92
C SER A 80 -12.89 -9.96 -0.33
N ASN A 81 -13.25 -9.18 -1.36
CA ASN A 81 -13.60 -9.74 -2.67
C ASN A 81 -12.33 -10.23 -3.38
N THR A 82 -12.43 -11.30 -4.15
CA THR A 82 -11.27 -11.86 -4.88
C THR A 82 -10.64 -10.85 -5.84
N GLY A 83 -9.31 -10.75 -5.81
CA GLY A 83 -8.53 -9.83 -6.64
C GLY A 83 -8.48 -8.43 -6.04
N PHE A 84 -7.73 -7.51 -6.63
CA PHE A 84 -7.57 -6.15 -6.09
C PHE A 84 -8.61 -5.13 -6.59
N GLY A 85 -9.60 -5.56 -7.38
CA GLY A 85 -10.55 -4.65 -8.04
C GLY A 85 -9.84 -3.74 -9.04
N LEU A 86 -9.96 -2.43 -8.85
CA LEU A 86 -9.17 -1.43 -9.59
C LEU A 86 -7.78 -1.18 -8.97
N GLY A 87 -7.51 -1.76 -7.80
CA GLY A 87 -6.22 -1.66 -7.12
C GLY A 87 -5.15 -2.55 -7.73
N GLY A 88 -4.07 -2.75 -6.98
CA GLY A 88 -2.92 -3.53 -7.42
C GLY A 88 -1.66 -3.15 -6.66
N GLN A 89 -0.53 -3.70 -7.10
CA GLN A 89 0.77 -3.35 -6.56
C GLN A 89 1.12 -1.91 -6.94
N PHE A 90 1.76 -1.19 -6.03
CA PHE A 90 2.21 0.19 -6.28
C PHE A 90 3.63 0.48 -5.77
N ALA A 91 4.17 -0.38 -4.91
CA ALA A 91 5.56 -0.26 -4.47
C ALA A 91 6.16 -1.61 -4.09
N ASP A 92 7.49 -1.67 -4.11
CA ASP A 92 8.33 -2.69 -3.51
C ASP A 92 9.23 -2.03 -2.47
N LEU A 93 9.17 -2.54 -1.23
CA LEU A 93 10.14 -2.25 -0.19
C LEU A 93 11.14 -3.40 -0.05
N SER A 94 12.06 -3.29 0.90
CA SER A 94 12.80 -4.46 1.39
C SER A 94 11.83 -5.47 2.01
N ASP A 95 12.16 -6.76 1.95
CA ASP A 95 11.44 -7.82 2.64
C ASP A 95 11.64 -7.77 4.17
N GLY A 96 10.79 -8.48 4.92
CA GLY A 96 10.94 -8.65 6.36
C GLY A 96 10.69 -7.40 7.22
N LEU A 97 10.23 -6.29 6.65
CA LEU A 97 9.95 -5.07 7.42
C LEU A 97 8.76 -5.25 8.35
N GLY A 98 8.90 -4.78 9.59
CA GLY A 98 7.85 -4.80 10.61
C GLY A 98 6.89 -3.62 10.48
N LEU A 99 6.30 -3.41 9.29
CA LEU A 99 5.42 -2.27 9.05
C LEU A 99 4.19 -2.26 9.97
N THR A 100 3.76 -1.08 10.36
CA THR A 100 2.50 -0.85 11.09
C THR A 100 1.74 0.34 10.52
N THR A 101 0.53 0.60 11.02
CA THR A 101 -0.27 1.76 10.60
C THR A 101 0.42 3.11 10.84
N THR A 102 1.43 3.19 11.72
CA THR A 102 2.16 4.44 11.98
C THR A 102 3.14 4.81 10.87
N ASP A 103 3.46 3.86 9.99
CA ASP A 103 4.33 4.08 8.82
C ASP A 103 3.58 4.71 7.65
N PHE A 104 2.27 4.92 7.79
CA PHE A 104 1.42 5.49 6.77
C PHE A 104 0.87 6.85 7.20
N SER A 105 0.77 7.76 6.26
CA SER A 105 0.05 9.03 6.42
C SER A 105 -0.88 9.26 5.24
N ILE A 106 -1.99 9.96 5.48
CA ILE A 106 -2.99 10.27 4.46
C ILE A 106 -2.79 11.71 4.01
N ASN A 107 -2.64 11.93 2.71
CA ASN A 107 -2.79 13.23 2.09
C ASN A 107 -4.28 13.44 1.75
N PRO A 108 -4.93 14.49 2.29
CA PRO A 108 -6.37 14.67 2.23
C PRO A 108 -6.91 15.02 0.85
#